data_AF-A0A2D0N712-F1
#
_entry.id   AF-A0A2D0N712-F1
#
_cell.length_a   1.000
_cell.length_b   1.000
_cell.length_c   1.000
_cell.angle_alpha   90.00
_cell.angle_beta   90.00
_cell.angle_gamma   90.00
#
_symmetry.space_group_name_H-M   'P 1'
#
loop_
_entity.id
_entity.type
_entity.pdbx_description
1 polymer ?
#
loop_
_entity_poly.entity_id
_entity_poly.type
_entity_poly.pdbx_seq_one_letter_code
_entity_poly.pdbx_strand_id
1 'polypeptide(L)'
;MKYLAILPLLLITAVLWSQPIDNKRMKRDIEVAENILLALIEDASTTSHQGFRVEGTYLESYGLLFTVQRKFGLLSVGVAPAVIWDGNRAISGRVESRARGEARTTQPRRGTGYTIKADSAQVMNNEELRELSETFLADYGYLLTQLPDNEKICIKYSEGQKNGLFGATNILAYTMDGQQIENASSPGFTMTVSKKAVEDHRTGKIDRNALISRIEYTENKASNSEEDRELVLLNSIFQRAYQRDLSDGFFMRGGGNMERIPGLGVIFSYRFATKHEGDRFFFNNGEFKFYFPNNEGEKADVLRRLELDEEDVADEEAQEEPDFEEFLEDFKANVVEYGSTVRKLNGDEVLSFELSFPSCDDCDDRPEQVKITAKQSLLERYRTGGIDLDEAIGQLQVSYRE
;
A
#
# COMPACT_ATOMS: atom_id res chain seq x y z
N MET A 1 -5.15 49.09 -58.60
CA MET A 1 -4.13 48.83 -57.57
C MET A 1 -4.86 48.41 -56.30
N LYS A 2 -4.77 47.12 -55.94
CA LYS A 2 -5.42 46.52 -54.76
C LYS A 2 -4.35 46.41 -53.67
N TYR A 3 -4.52 47.12 -52.55
CA TYR A 3 -3.66 46.93 -51.37
C TYR A 3 -4.29 45.86 -50.48
N LEU A 4 -3.62 44.71 -50.43
CA LEU A 4 -3.89 43.59 -49.54
C LEU A 4 -3.31 43.96 -48.17
N ALA A 5 -4.16 44.36 -47.22
CA ALA A 5 -3.75 44.65 -45.85
C ALA A 5 -3.60 43.31 -45.09
N ILE A 6 -2.35 42.88 -44.90
CA ILE A 6 -1.97 41.74 -44.07
C ILE A 6 -2.01 42.20 -42.62
N LEU A 7 -3.04 41.78 -41.88
CA LEU A 7 -3.16 41.98 -40.44
C LEU A 7 -2.30 40.91 -39.74
N PRO A 8 -1.20 41.27 -39.04
CA PRO A 8 -0.48 40.29 -38.25
C PRO A 8 -1.30 40.02 -36.99
N LEU A 9 -1.97 38.86 -36.97
CA LEU A 9 -2.64 38.32 -35.80
C LEU A 9 -1.57 38.04 -34.73
N LEU A 10 -1.37 39.02 -33.84
CA LEU A 10 -0.50 38.94 -32.68
C LEU A 10 -1.07 37.87 -31.72
N LEU A 11 -0.66 36.62 -31.93
CA LEU A 11 -0.75 35.52 -30.98
C LEU A 11 0.19 35.86 -29.81
N ILE A 12 -0.26 36.77 -28.95
CA ILE A 12 0.27 36.91 -27.59
C ILE A 12 -0.23 35.67 -26.87
N THR A 13 0.54 34.58 -26.96
CA THR A 13 0.40 33.47 -26.04
C THR A 13 0.67 34.06 -24.67
N ALA A 14 -0.41 34.33 -23.93
CA ALA A 14 -0.34 34.56 -22.51
C ALA A 14 0.26 33.27 -21.93
N VAL A 15 1.58 33.25 -21.80
CA VAL A 15 2.27 32.32 -20.92
C VAL A 15 1.66 32.66 -19.57
N LEU A 16 0.69 31.86 -19.14
CA LEU A 16 0.19 31.90 -17.77
C LEU A 16 1.39 31.44 -16.95
N TRP A 17 2.10 32.41 -16.37
CA TRP A 17 3.17 32.13 -15.42
C TRP A 17 2.50 31.47 -14.22
N SER A 18 2.46 30.14 -14.25
CA SER A 18 2.16 29.34 -13.07
C SER A 18 3.12 29.81 -11.99
N GLN A 19 2.57 30.31 -10.87
CA GLN A 19 3.44 30.67 -9.76
C GLN A 19 4.18 29.41 -9.32
N PRO A 20 5.50 29.48 -9.06
CA PRO A 20 6.23 28.33 -8.59
C PRO A 20 5.56 27.80 -7.32
N ILE A 21 5.33 26.48 -7.27
CA ILE A 21 4.66 25.84 -6.15
C ILE A 21 5.52 26.05 -4.90
N ASP A 22 4.92 26.60 -3.84
CA ASP A 22 5.55 26.65 -2.53
C ASP A 22 5.43 25.28 -1.88
N ASN A 23 6.50 24.48 -1.99
CA ASN A 23 6.55 23.11 -1.45
C ASN A 23 6.23 23.05 0.05
N LYS A 24 6.62 24.05 0.84
CA LYS A 24 6.34 24.08 2.28
C LYS A 24 4.85 24.33 2.55
N ARG A 25 4.22 25.16 1.72
CA ARG A 25 2.78 25.39 1.80
C ARG A 25 1.99 24.20 1.25
N MET A 26 2.42 23.59 0.15
CA MET A 26 1.82 22.37 -0.40
C MET A 26 1.82 21.25 0.63
N LYS A 27 2.96 20.97 1.27
CA LYS A 27 3.06 19.95 2.34
C LYS A 27 2.04 20.22 3.46
N ARG A 28 1.90 21.47 3.90
CA ARG A 28 0.92 21.86 4.93
C ARG A 28 -0.53 21.67 4.46
N ASP A 29 -0.84 22.07 3.23
CA ASP A 29 -2.18 21.89 2.65
C ASP A 29 -2.53 20.38 2.57
N ILE A 30 -1.56 19.53 2.23
CA ILE A 30 -1.70 18.06 2.25
C ILE A 30 -1.95 17.53 3.66
N GLU A 31 -1.12 17.88 4.64
CA GLU A 31 -1.29 17.44 6.04
C GLU A 31 -2.65 17.85 6.62
N VAL A 32 -3.13 19.06 6.30
CA VAL A 32 -4.47 19.50 6.72
C VAL A 32 -5.55 18.67 6.04
N ALA A 33 -5.42 18.41 4.75
CA ALA A 33 -6.36 17.60 3.99
C ALA A 33 -6.41 16.14 4.47
N GLU A 34 -5.27 15.52 4.76
CA GLU A 34 -5.17 14.18 5.36
C GLU A 34 -5.95 14.10 6.67
N ASN A 35 -5.73 15.06 7.58
CA ASN A 35 -6.39 15.11 8.87
C ASN A 35 -7.91 15.28 8.75
N ILE A 36 -8.38 16.09 7.80
CA ILE A 36 -9.82 16.28 7.56
C ILE A 36 -10.44 15.00 7.02
N LEU A 37 -9.83 14.37 6.00
CA LEU A 37 -10.34 13.13 5.42
C LEU A 37 -10.36 12.01 6.47
N LEU A 38 -9.30 11.90 7.29
CA LEU A 38 -9.25 10.95 8.40
C LEU A 38 -10.37 11.23 9.43
N ALA A 39 -10.57 12.49 9.82
CA ALA A 39 -11.61 12.85 10.79
C ALA A 39 -13.02 12.54 10.27
N LEU A 40 -13.30 12.77 8.98
CA LEU A 40 -14.58 12.38 8.35
C LEU A 40 -14.81 10.87 8.41
N ILE A 41 -13.75 10.09 8.16
CA ILE A 41 -13.78 8.62 8.25
C ILE A 41 -14.00 8.14 9.68
N GLU A 42 -13.30 8.73 10.65
CA GLU A 42 -13.39 8.35 12.06
C GLU A 42 -14.74 8.72 12.67
N ASP A 43 -15.33 9.87 12.30
CA ASP A 43 -16.66 10.30 12.79
C ASP A 43 -17.79 9.38 12.32
N ALA A 44 -17.71 8.90 11.07
CA ALA A 44 -18.67 7.95 10.51
C ALA A 44 -18.50 6.53 11.10
N SER A 45 -17.28 6.16 11.49
CA SER A 45 -17.00 4.82 12.01
C SER A 45 -17.53 4.64 13.43
N THR A 46 -18.58 3.82 13.58
CA THR A 46 -19.13 3.45 14.91
C THR A 46 -18.21 2.54 15.73
N THR A 47 -17.20 1.92 15.10
CA THR A 47 -16.22 1.04 15.75
C THR A 47 -15.06 1.83 16.33
N SER A 48 -14.75 1.61 17.60
CA SER A 48 -13.79 2.42 18.36
C SER A 48 -12.41 2.53 17.68
N HIS A 49 -12.00 3.75 17.28
CA HIS A 49 -10.62 4.25 17.07
C HIS A 49 -9.60 3.34 16.31
N GLN A 50 -10.06 2.28 15.64
CA GLN A 50 -9.25 1.37 14.84
C GLN A 50 -9.63 1.57 13.38
N GLY A 51 -8.82 2.10 12.49
CA GLY A 51 -7.45 2.59 12.56
C GLY A 51 -7.14 3.01 11.13
N PHE A 52 -7.88 3.97 10.58
CA PHE A 52 -7.62 4.39 9.22
C PHE A 52 -6.31 5.17 9.17
N ARG A 53 -5.66 5.11 8.02
CA ARG A 53 -4.49 5.92 7.68
C ARG A 53 -4.78 6.57 6.36
N VAL A 54 -4.57 7.88 6.32
CA VAL A 54 -4.71 8.69 5.12
C VAL A 54 -3.35 9.29 4.84
N GLU A 55 -2.88 9.15 3.60
CA GLU A 55 -1.58 9.68 3.16
C GLU A 55 -1.73 10.39 1.83
N GLY A 56 -1.32 11.64 1.76
CA GLY A 56 -1.29 12.45 0.58
C GLY A 56 0.11 12.49 -0.02
N THR A 57 0.21 12.26 -1.33
CA THR A 57 1.43 12.49 -2.09
C THR A 57 1.15 13.46 -3.23
N TYR A 58 2.00 14.47 -3.38
CA TYR A 58 2.01 15.33 -4.56
C TYR A 58 2.82 14.70 -5.69
N LEU A 59 2.22 14.61 -6.87
CA LEU A 59 2.81 14.07 -8.09
C LEU A 59 2.76 15.18 -9.15
N GLU A 60 3.92 15.72 -9.46
CA GLU A 60 4.04 16.85 -10.40
C GLU A 60 3.34 16.56 -11.73
N SER A 61 2.57 17.52 -12.24
CA SER A 61 1.78 17.43 -13.49
C SER A 61 0.54 16.53 -13.44
N TYR A 62 0.41 15.67 -12.44
CA TYR A 62 -0.82 14.91 -12.20
C TYR A 62 -1.70 15.56 -11.14
N GLY A 63 -1.13 15.84 -9.98
CA GLY A 63 -1.79 16.45 -8.83
C GLY A 63 -1.61 15.68 -7.53
N LEU A 64 -2.67 15.57 -6.73
CA LEU A 64 -2.61 14.97 -5.40
C LEU A 64 -3.24 13.58 -5.38
N LEU A 65 -2.55 12.62 -4.78
CA LEU A 65 -3.04 11.28 -4.50
C LEU A 65 -3.15 11.07 -2.99
N PHE A 66 -4.37 10.89 -2.49
CA PHE A 66 -4.66 10.45 -1.13
C PHE A 66 -4.88 8.95 -1.10
N THR A 67 -4.07 8.23 -0.34
CA THR A 67 -4.20 6.79 -0.11
C THR A 67 -4.82 6.56 1.25
N VAL A 68 -6.01 5.99 1.26
CA VAL A 68 -6.77 5.59 2.44
C VAL A 68 -6.58 4.09 2.64
N GLN A 69 -6.01 3.73 3.78
CA GLN A 69 -5.79 2.35 4.17
C GLN A 69 -6.42 2.09 5.52
N ARG A 70 -7.05 0.93 5.66
CA ARG A 70 -7.47 0.43 6.96
C ARG A 70 -6.27 -0.23 7.64
N LYS A 71 -5.77 0.30 8.75
CA LYS A 71 -4.88 -0.45 9.64
C LYS A 71 -5.73 -1.54 10.28
N PHE A 72 -5.45 -2.78 9.92
CA PHE A 72 -5.80 -3.89 10.78
C PHE A 72 -4.92 -3.77 12.01
N GLY A 73 -5.45 -3.13 13.07
CA GLY A 73 -4.89 -3.32 14.39
C GLY A 73 -4.87 -4.82 14.63
N LEU A 74 -3.70 -5.39 14.93
CA LEU A 74 -3.66 -6.68 15.58
C LEU A 74 -4.57 -6.50 16.79
N LEU A 75 -5.75 -7.13 16.78
CA LEU A 75 -6.47 -7.35 18.02
C LEU A 75 -5.43 -7.94 18.95
N SER A 76 -5.12 -7.22 20.01
CA SER A 76 -4.23 -7.64 21.08
C SER A 76 -4.91 -8.81 21.80
N VAL A 77 -4.99 -9.95 21.14
CA VAL A 77 -5.50 -11.17 21.73
C VAL A 77 -4.29 -11.82 22.37
N GLY A 78 -4.12 -11.54 23.67
CA GLY A 78 -3.40 -12.48 24.51
C GLY A 78 -4.04 -13.85 24.29
N VAL A 79 -3.32 -14.73 23.59
CA VAL A 79 -3.71 -16.10 23.23
C VAL A 79 -4.98 -16.16 22.36
N ALA A 80 -4.82 -16.27 21.04
CA ALA A 80 -5.93 -16.50 20.12
C ALA A 80 -6.76 -17.71 20.58
N PRO A 81 -8.02 -17.53 21.04
CA PRO A 81 -8.88 -18.67 21.24
C PRO A 81 -9.29 -19.20 19.87
N ALA A 82 -9.34 -20.52 19.71
CA ALA A 82 -10.00 -21.11 18.56
C ALA A 82 -11.47 -20.63 18.58
N VAL A 83 -11.89 -19.93 17.53
CA VAL A 83 -13.26 -19.45 17.38
C VAL A 83 -14.03 -20.49 16.56
N ILE A 84 -14.97 -21.19 17.19
CA ILE A 84 -15.89 -22.10 16.50
C ILE A 84 -17.18 -21.33 16.24
N TRP A 85 -17.62 -21.27 14.98
CA TRP A 85 -18.83 -20.57 14.57
C TRP A 85 -19.98 -21.58 14.37
N ASP A 86 -21.05 -21.47 15.16
CA ASP A 86 -22.22 -22.39 15.16
C ASP A 86 -23.46 -21.73 14.53
N GLY A 87 -23.27 -21.00 13.42
CA GLY A 87 -24.35 -20.36 12.65
C GLY A 87 -25.02 -19.13 13.28
N ASN A 88 -25.05 -19.01 14.62
CA ASN A 88 -25.60 -17.86 15.35
C ASN A 88 -24.72 -17.39 16.52
N ARG A 89 -23.61 -18.08 16.82
CA ARG A 89 -22.73 -17.79 17.95
C ARG A 89 -21.27 -18.08 17.60
N ALA A 90 -20.38 -17.17 17.96
CA ALA A 90 -18.95 -17.42 18.02
C ALA A 90 -18.61 -17.95 19.42
N ILE A 91 -18.02 -19.15 19.51
CA ILE A 91 -17.56 -19.74 20.77
C ILE A 91 -16.02 -19.68 20.77
N SER A 92 -15.45 -18.84 21.63
CA SER A 92 -14.01 -18.79 21.86
C SER A 92 -13.62 -19.81 22.93
N GLY A 93 -12.87 -20.86 22.55
CA GLY A 93 -12.34 -21.86 23.49
C GLY A 93 -10.84 -21.70 23.71
N ARG A 94 -10.38 -21.76 24.96
CA ARG A 94 -8.95 -21.92 25.27
C ARG A 94 -8.58 -23.39 25.07
N VAL A 95 -7.81 -23.71 24.04
CA VAL A 95 -7.28 -25.06 23.82
C VAL A 95 -6.07 -25.23 24.73
N GLU A 96 -6.27 -25.80 25.92
CA GLU A 96 -5.16 -26.24 26.75
C GLU A 96 -4.64 -27.57 26.20
N SER A 97 -3.55 -27.52 25.43
CA SER A 97 -2.76 -28.71 25.12
C SER A 97 -2.09 -29.20 26.40
N ARG A 98 -2.60 -30.28 27.00
CA ARG A 98 -1.84 -31.03 28.00
C ARG A 98 -1.00 -32.09 27.29
N ALA A 99 0.31 -31.88 27.33
CA ALA A 99 1.29 -32.88 26.95
C ALA A 99 1.19 -34.12 27.87
N ARG A 100 0.42 -35.12 27.46
CA ARG A 100 0.68 -36.56 27.61
C ARG A 100 -0.54 -37.35 27.12
N GLY A 101 -0.26 -38.35 26.28
CA GLY A 101 -1.24 -39.07 25.47
C GLY A 101 -2.41 -39.64 26.27
N GLU A 102 -3.59 -39.08 26.04
CA GLU A 102 -4.89 -39.71 25.96
C GLU A 102 -5.90 -38.60 25.63
N ALA A 103 -6.32 -38.52 24.37
CA ALA A 103 -7.34 -37.56 23.95
C ALA A 103 -8.70 -37.96 24.53
N ARG A 104 -8.96 -37.55 25.77
CA ARG A 104 -10.33 -37.48 26.31
C ARG A 104 -10.91 -36.13 25.95
N THR A 105 -11.95 -36.13 25.12
CA THR A 105 -12.82 -34.99 24.84
C THR A 105 -13.46 -34.56 26.17
N THR A 106 -12.82 -33.63 26.88
CA THR A 106 -13.42 -32.99 28.04
C THR A 106 -14.49 -32.07 27.51
N GLN A 107 -15.75 -32.31 27.88
CA GLN A 107 -16.84 -31.40 27.57
C GLN A 107 -16.42 -29.98 27.98
N PRO A 108 -16.60 -28.99 27.10
CA PRO A 108 -16.20 -27.63 27.39
C PRO A 108 -16.87 -27.20 28.70
N ARG A 109 -16.07 -26.91 29.73
CA ARG A 109 -16.59 -26.21 30.90
C ARG A 109 -17.28 -24.95 30.38
N ARG A 110 -18.52 -24.71 30.80
CA ARG A 110 -19.26 -23.45 30.60
C ARG A 110 -18.45 -22.30 31.22
N GLY A 111 -17.36 -21.91 30.58
CA GLY A 111 -16.74 -20.62 30.77
C GLY A 111 -17.72 -19.58 30.26
N THR A 112 -17.73 -18.42 30.90
CA THR A 112 -18.40 -17.21 30.45
C THR A 112 -18.01 -16.95 28.99
N GLY A 113 -18.80 -17.47 28.06
CA GLY A 113 -18.66 -17.20 26.65
C GLY A 113 -18.96 -15.72 26.46
N TYR A 114 -17.92 -14.94 26.17
CA TYR A 114 -18.12 -13.60 25.65
C TYR A 114 -18.85 -13.76 24.33
N THR A 115 -20.13 -13.41 24.31
CA THR A 115 -20.88 -13.32 23.07
C THR A 115 -20.39 -12.04 22.41
N ILE A 116 -19.39 -12.14 21.56
CA ILE A 116 -19.05 -11.05 20.64
C ILE A 116 -20.26 -10.95 19.72
N LYS A 117 -21.12 -9.95 19.96
CA LYS A 117 -22.16 -9.60 18.99
C LYS A 117 -21.43 -9.13 17.74
N ALA A 118 -21.48 -9.92 16.68
CA ALA A 118 -20.92 -9.58 15.38
C ALA A 118 -21.44 -8.21 14.88
N ASP A 119 -22.62 -7.80 15.36
CA ASP A 119 -23.24 -6.50 15.11
C ASP A 119 -22.43 -5.29 15.62
N SER A 120 -21.45 -5.49 16.51
CA SER A 120 -20.58 -4.42 17.04
C SER A 120 -19.30 -4.18 16.23
N ALA A 121 -19.07 -4.97 15.18
CA ALA A 121 -18.00 -4.75 14.21
C ALA A 121 -18.61 -4.36 12.86
N GLN A 122 -19.36 -3.24 12.82
CA GLN A 122 -19.76 -2.67 11.56
C GLN A 122 -18.50 -2.20 10.83
N VAL A 123 -18.06 -3.02 9.88
CA VAL A 123 -17.06 -2.62 8.91
C VAL A 123 -17.72 -1.57 8.03
N MET A 124 -17.24 -0.33 8.10
CA MET A 124 -17.61 0.71 7.16
C MET A 124 -17.47 0.14 5.74
N ASN A 125 -18.58 0.16 5.00
CA ASN A 125 -18.61 -0.44 3.67
C ASN A 125 -18.01 0.55 2.64
N ASN A 126 -17.72 0.05 1.44
CA ASN A 126 -17.14 0.88 0.39
C ASN A 126 -18.02 2.06 -0.03
N GLU A 127 -19.34 1.93 0.05
CA GLU A 127 -20.26 3.00 -0.34
C GLU A 127 -20.22 4.15 0.67
N GLU A 128 -20.14 3.86 1.96
CA GLU A 128 -19.98 4.87 3.01
C GLU A 128 -18.64 5.60 2.88
N LEU A 129 -17.54 4.88 2.66
CA LEU A 129 -16.23 5.49 2.36
C LEU A 129 -16.26 6.35 1.11
N ARG A 130 -16.99 5.92 0.08
CA ARG A 130 -17.18 6.69 -1.14
C ARG A 130 -17.94 7.98 -0.86
N GLU A 131 -19.06 7.93 -0.14
CA GLU A 131 -19.85 9.12 0.22
C GLU A 131 -19.03 10.13 1.03
N LEU A 132 -18.19 9.65 1.96
CA LEU A 132 -17.26 10.48 2.72
C LEU A 132 -16.18 11.10 1.83
N SER A 133 -15.69 10.35 0.85
CA SER A 133 -14.71 10.83 -0.14
C SER A 133 -15.34 11.90 -1.05
N GLU A 134 -16.59 11.71 -1.52
CA GLU A 134 -17.34 12.72 -2.27
C GLU A 134 -17.54 14.00 -1.45
N THR A 135 -17.87 13.84 -0.16
CA THR A 135 -18.02 14.95 0.79
C THR A 135 -16.70 15.69 0.99
N PHE A 136 -15.59 14.96 1.19
CA PHE A 136 -14.28 15.56 1.28
C PHE A 136 -13.92 16.37 0.02
N LEU A 137 -14.10 15.80 -1.17
CA LEU A 137 -13.77 16.47 -2.43
C LEU A 137 -14.63 17.71 -2.67
N ALA A 138 -15.93 17.65 -2.35
CA ALA A 138 -16.85 18.76 -2.52
C ALA A 138 -16.62 19.88 -1.51
N ASP A 139 -16.49 19.55 -0.24
CA ASP A 139 -16.57 20.52 0.85
C ASP A 139 -15.20 20.96 1.34
N TYR A 140 -14.13 20.19 1.09
CA TYR A 140 -12.79 20.44 1.62
C TYR A 140 -11.68 20.43 0.56
N GLY A 141 -11.92 19.88 -0.64
CA GLY A 141 -10.91 19.82 -1.71
C GLY A 141 -10.37 21.20 -2.14
N TYR A 142 -11.08 22.28 -1.84
CA TYR A 142 -10.62 23.64 -2.11
C TYR A 142 -9.44 24.10 -1.24
N LEU A 143 -9.24 23.47 -0.07
CA LEU A 143 -8.16 23.80 0.86
C LEU A 143 -6.76 23.54 0.27
N LEU A 144 -6.69 22.76 -0.81
CA LEU A 144 -5.49 22.47 -1.58
C LEU A 144 -5.12 23.68 -2.45
N THR A 145 -4.68 24.77 -1.82
CA THR A 145 -4.52 26.08 -2.47
C THR A 145 -3.31 26.17 -3.39
N GLN A 146 -2.32 25.31 -3.18
CA GLN A 146 -1.13 25.23 -4.04
C GLN A 146 -1.33 24.32 -5.25
N LEU A 147 -2.44 23.59 -5.34
CA LEU A 147 -2.72 22.68 -6.44
C LEU A 147 -3.20 23.48 -7.68
N PRO A 148 -2.51 23.40 -8.83
CA PRO A 148 -2.94 24.03 -10.08
C PRO A 148 -4.30 23.54 -10.56
N ASP A 149 -5.08 24.43 -11.19
CA ASP A 149 -6.42 24.11 -11.72
C ASP A 149 -6.44 22.94 -12.72
N ASN A 150 -5.36 22.76 -13.48
CA ASN A 150 -5.23 21.71 -14.49
C ASN A 150 -4.87 20.33 -13.90
N GLU A 151 -4.50 20.27 -12.62
CA GLU A 151 -4.16 19.03 -11.94
C GLU A 151 -5.40 18.41 -11.26
N LYS A 152 -5.25 17.17 -10.80
CA LYS A 152 -6.33 16.34 -10.25
C LYS A 152 -6.13 16.07 -8.76
N ILE A 153 -7.24 15.79 -8.08
CA ILE A 153 -7.27 15.23 -6.74
C ILE A 153 -7.79 13.80 -6.88
N CYS A 154 -7.00 12.84 -6.44
CA CYS A 154 -7.31 11.42 -6.49
C CYS A 154 -7.37 10.87 -5.06
N ILE A 155 -8.41 10.12 -4.73
CA ILE A 155 -8.55 9.37 -3.49
C ILE A 155 -8.59 7.90 -3.85
N LYS A 156 -7.65 7.15 -3.31
CA LYS A 156 -7.54 5.71 -3.45
C LYS A 156 -7.87 5.08 -2.11
N TYR A 157 -8.83 4.18 -2.09
CA TYR A 157 -9.06 3.29 -0.96
C TYR A 157 -8.62 1.87 -1.32
N SER A 158 -7.75 1.30 -0.50
CA SER A 158 -7.44 -0.12 -0.55
C SER A 158 -7.72 -0.75 0.80
N GLU A 159 -8.50 -1.82 0.82
CA GLU A 159 -8.58 -2.69 1.99
C GLU A 159 -7.16 -3.23 2.22
N GLY A 160 -6.49 -2.75 3.29
CA GLY A 160 -5.08 -3.04 3.51
C GLY A 160 -4.82 -4.54 3.40
N GLN A 161 -3.73 -4.94 2.72
CA GLN A 161 -3.40 -6.35 2.58
C GLN A 161 -3.42 -7.02 3.96
N LYS A 162 -4.21 -8.08 4.11
CA LYS A 162 -4.38 -8.86 5.34
C LYS A 162 -3.08 -9.58 5.69
N ASN A 163 -2.08 -8.84 6.18
CA ASN A 163 -0.71 -9.29 6.39
C ASN A 163 -0.39 -9.63 7.86
N GLY A 164 -1.40 -9.67 8.74
CA GLY A 164 -1.19 -10.17 10.10
C GLY A 164 -0.93 -11.68 10.12
N LEU A 165 -0.46 -12.20 11.26
CA LEU A 165 -0.33 -13.65 11.55
C LEU A 165 -1.63 -14.45 11.26
N PHE A 166 -2.78 -13.74 11.22
CA PHE A 166 -4.09 -14.27 10.84
C PHE A 166 -4.44 -14.15 9.34
N GLY A 167 -3.53 -13.69 8.48
CA GLY A 167 -3.60 -13.92 7.03
C GLY A 167 -3.11 -15.33 6.68
N ALA A 168 -2.22 -15.90 7.49
CA ALA A 168 -1.83 -17.31 7.44
C ALA A 168 -2.87 -18.22 8.12
N THR A 169 -3.60 -17.72 9.11
CA THR A 169 -4.92 -18.28 9.38
C THR A 169 -5.90 -17.70 8.36
N ASN A 170 -5.95 -18.32 7.19
CA ASN A 170 -7.27 -18.80 6.82
C ASN A 170 -7.77 -19.57 8.05
N ILE A 171 -8.39 -18.90 9.04
CA ILE A 171 -9.44 -19.53 9.81
C ILE A 171 -10.35 -19.90 8.66
N LEU A 172 -10.21 -21.14 8.23
CA LEU A 172 -11.08 -21.73 7.26
C LEU A 172 -12.41 -21.69 8.00
N ALA A 173 -13.10 -20.58 7.86
CA ALA A 173 -14.49 -20.46 8.15
C ALA A 173 -15.13 -21.29 7.04
N TYR A 174 -15.00 -22.60 7.19
CA TYR A 174 -15.88 -23.54 6.58
C TYR A 174 -17.19 -23.33 7.30
N THR A 175 -18.23 -23.00 6.55
CA THR A 175 -19.58 -23.28 7.02
C THR A 175 -19.65 -24.80 7.31
N MET A 176 -20.55 -25.25 8.20
CA MET A 176 -20.61 -26.67 8.61
C MET A 176 -20.87 -27.66 7.46
N ASP A 177 -21.22 -27.15 6.27
CA ASP A 177 -21.37 -27.88 5.01
C ASP A 177 -20.07 -27.97 4.18
N GLY A 178 -18.94 -27.48 4.70
CA GLY A 178 -17.63 -27.53 4.05
C GLY A 178 -17.42 -26.50 2.95
N GLN A 179 -18.33 -25.55 2.76
CA GLN A 179 -18.11 -24.46 1.82
C GLN A 179 -17.10 -23.47 2.38
N GLN A 180 -16.05 -23.21 1.60
CA GLN A 180 -15.10 -22.16 1.89
C GLN A 180 -15.86 -20.84 1.78
N ILE A 181 -15.94 -20.06 2.85
CA ILE A 181 -16.39 -18.68 2.71
C ILE A 181 -15.34 -18.01 1.84
N GLU A 182 -15.69 -17.74 0.57
CA GLU A 182 -14.90 -16.85 -0.26
C GLU A 182 -14.80 -15.55 0.52
N ASN A 183 -13.60 -15.25 0.99
CA ASN A 183 -13.31 -13.98 1.61
C ASN A 183 -13.51 -12.94 0.51
N ALA A 184 -14.73 -12.40 0.43
CA ALA A 184 -15.07 -11.23 -0.37
C ALA A 184 -14.25 -10.08 0.22
N SER A 185 -12.98 -9.97 -0.18
CA SER A 185 -12.24 -8.73 -0.02
C SER A 185 -13.03 -7.73 -0.84
N SER A 186 -13.56 -6.71 -0.16
CA SER A 186 -14.25 -5.66 -0.88
C SER A 186 -13.22 -5.02 -1.81
N PRO A 187 -13.46 -5.01 -3.13
CA PRO A 187 -12.52 -4.40 -4.06
C PRO A 187 -12.29 -2.95 -3.60
N GLY A 188 -11.04 -2.51 -3.54
CA GLY A 188 -10.74 -1.10 -3.30
C GLY A 188 -11.41 -0.20 -4.35
N PHE A 189 -11.30 1.11 -4.20
CA PHE A 189 -11.78 2.04 -5.23
C PHE A 189 -10.83 3.21 -5.40
N THR A 190 -10.94 3.87 -6.55
CA THR A 190 -10.27 5.12 -6.86
C THR A 190 -11.30 6.16 -7.31
N MET A 191 -11.20 7.38 -6.76
CA MET A 191 -12.04 8.53 -7.10
C MET A 191 -11.15 9.68 -7.55
N THR A 192 -11.39 10.23 -8.72
CA THR A 192 -10.56 11.32 -9.28
C THR A 192 -11.41 12.49 -9.72
N VAL A 193 -10.99 13.71 -9.37
CA VAL A 193 -11.66 14.95 -9.81
C VAL A 193 -10.64 16.02 -10.17
N SER A 194 -10.90 16.81 -11.22
CA SER A 194 -10.03 17.96 -11.53
C SER A 194 -10.13 19.04 -10.45
N LYS A 195 -8.99 19.66 -10.09
CA LYS A 195 -8.95 20.80 -9.17
C LYS A 195 -9.82 21.95 -9.65
N LYS A 196 -9.82 22.22 -10.96
CA LYS A 196 -10.72 23.19 -11.59
C LYS A 196 -12.20 22.95 -11.26
N ALA A 197 -12.68 21.71 -11.29
CA ALA A 197 -14.08 21.42 -10.99
C ALA A 197 -14.41 21.74 -9.52
N VAL A 198 -13.49 21.44 -8.60
CA VAL A 198 -13.63 21.79 -7.18
C VAL A 198 -13.68 23.32 -7.00
N GLU A 199 -12.83 24.07 -7.70
CA GLU A 199 -12.86 25.55 -7.66
C GLU A 199 -14.12 26.15 -8.32
N ASP A 200 -14.57 25.58 -9.43
CA ASP A 200 -15.82 25.98 -10.07
C ASP A 200 -17.02 25.69 -9.15
N HIS A 201 -16.98 24.61 -8.36
CA HIS A 201 -18.00 24.34 -7.34
C HIS A 201 -17.96 25.36 -6.20
N ARG A 202 -16.76 25.60 -5.64
CA ARG A 202 -16.57 26.59 -4.55
C ARG A 202 -17.06 27.98 -4.95
N THR A 203 -16.83 28.37 -6.21
CA THR A 203 -17.24 29.68 -6.74
C THR A 203 -18.71 29.73 -7.18
N GLY A 204 -19.44 28.62 -7.06
CA GLY A 204 -20.87 28.52 -7.40
C GLY A 204 -21.17 28.43 -8.90
N LYS A 205 -20.16 28.19 -9.75
CA LYS A 205 -20.36 28.00 -11.20
C LYS A 205 -20.98 26.64 -11.52
N ILE A 206 -20.70 25.64 -10.69
CA ILE A 206 -21.38 24.34 -10.72
C ILE A 206 -21.93 24.02 -9.34
N ASP A 207 -23.08 23.36 -9.29
CA ASP A 207 -23.63 22.86 -8.03
C ASP A 207 -22.93 21.55 -7.59
N ARG A 208 -23.29 21.06 -6.39
CA ARG A 208 -22.68 19.85 -5.81
C ARG A 208 -22.92 18.61 -6.66
N ASN A 209 -24.12 18.46 -7.24
CA ASN A 209 -24.46 17.30 -8.06
C ASN A 209 -23.66 17.30 -9.38
N ALA A 210 -23.48 18.49 -9.97
CA ALA A 210 -22.64 18.69 -11.14
C ALA A 210 -21.16 18.42 -10.82
N LEU A 211 -20.68 18.72 -9.60
CA LEU A 211 -19.34 18.30 -9.18
C LEU A 211 -19.24 16.77 -9.04
N ILE A 212 -20.17 16.13 -8.31
CA ILE A 212 -20.15 14.68 -8.07
C ILE A 212 -20.19 13.88 -9.38
N SER A 213 -20.99 14.31 -10.35
CA SER A 213 -21.02 13.68 -11.68
C SER A 213 -19.73 13.84 -12.50
N ARG A 214 -18.83 14.75 -12.10
CA ARG A 214 -17.47 14.89 -12.68
C ARG A 214 -16.41 14.09 -11.93
N ILE A 215 -16.77 13.43 -10.83
CA ILE A 215 -15.85 12.54 -10.13
C ILE A 215 -15.78 11.22 -10.90
N GLU A 216 -14.60 10.89 -11.41
CA GLU A 216 -14.31 9.63 -12.06
C GLU A 216 -14.16 8.55 -10.99
N TYR A 217 -15.09 7.59 -10.95
CA TYR A 217 -15.05 6.45 -10.03
C TYR A 217 -14.60 5.18 -10.74
N THR A 218 -13.59 4.51 -10.20
CA THR A 218 -13.12 3.20 -10.67
C THR A 218 -13.09 2.23 -9.50
N GLU A 219 -13.78 1.11 -9.65
CA GLU A 219 -13.70 -0.01 -8.71
C GLU A 219 -12.47 -0.86 -9.06
N ASN A 220 -11.63 -1.19 -8.08
CA ASN A 220 -10.42 -1.98 -8.27
C ASN A 220 -10.80 -3.45 -8.49
N LYS A 221 -11.27 -3.77 -9.69
CA LYS A 221 -11.41 -5.15 -10.15
C LYS A 221 -10.04 -5.61 -10.63
N ALA A 222 -9.66 -6.84 -10.29
CA ALA A 222 -8.44 -7.46 -10.81
C ALA A 222 -8.47 -7.37 -12.35
N SER A 223 -7.62 -6.51 -12.92
CA SER A 223 -7.66 -6.19 -14.34
C SER A 223 -7.02 -7.35 -15.11
N ASN A 224 -7.85 -8.10 -15.84
CA ASN A 224 -7.40 -9.10 -16.81
C ASN A 224 -7.29 -8.49 -18.23
N SER A 225 -7.01 -7.19 -18.33
CA SER A 225 -7.00 -6.51 -19.63
C SER A 225 -5.72 -6.83 -20.41
N GLU A 226 -5.81 -6.90 -21.73
CA GLU A 226 -4.65 -7.10 -22.61
C GLU A 226 -3.67 -5.91 -22.57
N GLU A 227 -4.15 -4.75 -22.10
CA GLU A 227 -3.36 -3.54 -21.87
C GLU A 227 -2.35 -3.71 -20.73
N ASP A 228 -2.61 -4.63 -19.80
CA ASP A 228 -1.78 -4.86 -18.63
C ASP A 228 -0.63 -5.84 -18.86
N ARG A 229 -0.52 -6.51 -20.03
CA ARG A 229 0.50 -7.55 -20.26
C ARG A 229 1.94 -7.08 -20.04
N GLU A 230 2.28 -5.88 -20.52
CA GLU A 230 3.63 -5.31 -20.34
C GLU A 230 3.91 -5.02 -18.86
N LEU A 231 2.89 -4.56 -18.13
CA LEU A 231 3.01 -4.22 -16.71
C LEU A 231 3.06 -5.47 -15.83
N VAL A 232 2.29 -6.49 -16.18
CA VAL A 232 2.36 -7.82 -15.56
C VAL A 232 3.73 -8.44 -15.79
N LEU A 233 4.28 -8.33 -17.00
CA LEU A 233 5.65 -8.78 -17.30
C LEU A 233 6.67 -8.01 -16.46
N LEU A 234 6.57 -6.68 -16.39
CA LEU A 234 7.43 -5.85 -15.55
C LEU A 234 7.38 -6.30 -14.08
N ASN A 235 6.17 -6.48 -13.53
CA ASN A 235 5.99 -6.98 -12.17
C ASN A 235 6.67 -8.33 -11.96
N SER A 236 6.56 -9.24 -12.93
CA SER A 236 7.19 -10.57 -12.84
C SER A 236 8.72 -10.51 -12.91
N ILE A 237 9.29 -9.55 -13.64
CA ILE A 237 10.74 -9.31 -13.68
C ILE A 237 11.21 -8.89 -12.30
N PHE A 238 10.58 -7.89 -11.67
CA PHE A 238 10.93 -7.45 -10.31
C PHE A 238 10.77 -8.57 -9.29
N GLN A 239 9.65 -9.29 -9.33
CA GLN A 239 9.45 -10.44 -8.44
C GLN A 239 10.53 -11.50 -8.57
N ARG A 240 11.07 -11.74 -9.78
CA ARG A 240 12.17 -12.68 -9.96
C ARG A 240 13.51 -12.09 -9.53
N ALA A 241 13.83 -10.86 -9.97
CA ALA A 241 15.08 -10.20 -9.63
C ALA A 241 15.28 -10.07 -8.12
N TYR A 242 14.19 -9.86 -7.39
CA TYR A 242 14.21 -9.73 -5.93
C TYR A 242 13.74 -10.98 -5.19
N GLN A 243 13.86 -12.17 -5.78
CA GLN A 243 13.60 -13.42 -5.06
C GLN A 243 14.77 -13.80 -4.15
N ARG A 244 14.46 -14.52 -3.05
CA ARG A 244 15.42 -14.91 -2.01
C ARG A 244 16.67 -15.62 -2.53
N ASP A 245 16.57 -16.37 -3.63
CA ASP A 245 17.69 -17.09 -4.25
C ASP A 245 18.54 -16.23 -5.21
N LEU A 246 18.06 -15.05 -5.61
CA LEU A 246 18.75 -14.15 -6.53
C LEU A 246 19.19 -12.82 -5.91
N SER A 247 18.68 -12.49 -4.73
CA SER A 247 19.03 -11.24 -4.05
C SER A 247 20.04 -11.46 -2.95
N ASP A 248 20.98 -10.52 -2.86
CA ASP A 248 21.87 -10.40 -1.72
C ASP A 248 21.30 -9.37 -0.75
N GLY A 249 21.07 -9.79 0.49
CA GLY A 249 20.46 -8.94 1.51
C GLY A 249 18.95 -8.86 1.50
N PHE A 250 18.38 -8.06 0.59
CA PHE A 250 16.97 -7.71 0.56
C PHE A 250 16.22 -8.51 -0.50
N PHE A 251 15.15 -9.19 -0.10
CA PHE A 251 14.32 -9.95 -1.02
C PHE A 251 12.83 -9.62 -0.82
N MET A 252 12.04 -9.75 -1.88
CA MET A 252 10.60 -9.54 -1.85
C MET A 252 9.89 -10.67 -1.10
N ARG A 253 9.05 -10.29 -0.13
CA ARG A 253 8.16 -11.18 0.60
C ARG A 253 6.81 -11.29 -0.11
N GLY A 254 6.63 -12.39 -0.83
CA GLY A 254 5.41 -12.68 -1.59
C GLY A 254 5.38 -12.00 -2.95
N GLY A 255 4.19 -11.91 -3.54
CA GLY A 255 3.99 -11.23 -4.82
C GLY A 255 3.90 -9.70 -4.65
N GLY A 256 4.44 -8.98 -5.61
CA GLY A 256 4.20 -7.55 -5.75
C GLY A 256 2.79 -7.25 -6.25
N ASN A 257 2.13 -6.26 -5.65
CA ASN A 257 0.85 -5.77 -6.14
C ASN A 257 1.09 -4.70 -7.22
N MET A 258 0.15 -4.58 -8.16
CA MET A 258 0.18 -3.56 -9.20
C MET A 258 -1.21 -2.96 -9.35
N GLU A 259 -1.27 -1.64 -9.48
CA GLU A 259 -2.50 -0.91 -9.66
C GLU A 259 -2.34 0.18 -10.72
N ARG A 260 -3.20 0.13 -11.74
CA ARG A 260 -3.26 1.16 -12.78
C ARG A 260 -4.24 2.25 -12.36
N ILE A 261 -3.78 3.49 -12.34
CA ILE A 261 -4.61 4.67 -12.11
C ILE A 261 -4.66 5.47 -13.42
N PRO A 262 -5.84 5.59 -14.08
CA PRO A 262 -5.96 6.29 -15.35
C PRO A 262 -5.41 7.73 -15.31
N GLY A 263 -4.51 8.04 -16.25
CA GLY A 263 -3.88 9.35 -16.36
C GLY A 263 -2.80 9.63 -15.33
N LEU A 264 -2.65 8.81 -14.28
CA LEU A 264 -1.50 8.85 -13.40
C LEU A 264 -0.40 7.91 -13.88
N GLY A 265 -0.76 6.69 -14.25
CA GLY A 265 0.18 5.61 -14.54
C GLY A 265 -0.03 4.43 -13.61
N VAL A 266 1.06 3.79 -13.16
CA VAL A 266 1.02 2.50 -12.46
C VAL A 266 1.76 2.58 -11.14
N ILE A 267 1.15 2.04 -10.08
CA ILE A 267 1.76 1.88 -8.78
C ILE A 267 2.06 0.40 -8.56
N PHE A 268 3.33 0.07 -8.33
CA PHE A 268 3.78 -1.24 -7.87
C PHE A 268 4.05 -1.14 -6.37
N SER A 269 3.50 -2.06 -5.58
CA SER A 269 3.72 -2.11 -4.14
C SER A 269 4.44 -3.41 -3.78
N TYR A 270 5.65 -3.28 -3.24
CA TYR A 270 6.54 -4.37 -2.88
C TYR A 270 6.84 -4.36 -1.39
N ARG A 271 6.87 -5.56 -0.81
CA ARG A 271 7.29 -5.79 0.58
C ARG A 271 8.61 -6.50 0.53
N PHE A 272 9.62 -5.94 1.17
CA PHE A 272 10.93 -6.54 1.30
C PHE A 272 11.10 -7.16 2.68
N ALA A 273 12.02 -8.11 2.79
CA ALA A 273 12.54 -8.68 4.01
C ALA A 273 14.07 -8.81 3.87
N THR A 274 14.77 -8.93 4.99
CA THR A 274 16.22 -9.15 5.01
C THR A 274 16.53 -10.63 5.26
N LYS A 275 17.65 -11.15 4.73
CA LYS A 275 18.09 -12.54 5.01
C LYS A 275 18.21 -12.83 6.52
N HIS A 276 18.55 -11.82 7.33
CA HIS A 276 18.67 -11.90 8.79
C HIS A 276 17.34 -11.90 9.55
N GLU A 277 16.23 -11.49 8.92
CA GLU A 277 14.92 -11.90 9.40
C GLU A 277 14.72 -13.38 9.04
N GLY A 278 15.48 -14.25 9.69
CA GLY A 278 15.23 -15.67 9.72
C GLY A 278 13.75 -15.87 10.00
N ASP A 279 13.10 -16.71 9.19
CA ASP A 279 11.68 -17.03 9.30
C ASP A 279 11.40 -17.44 10.76
N ARG A 280 11.00 -16.50 11.63
CA ARG A 280 10.64 -16.77 13.03
C ARG A 280 9.39 -17.65 13.14
N PHE A 281 8.84 -18.06 11.99
CA PHE A 281 7.68 -18.90 11.80
C PHE A 281 7.99 -19.99 10.76
N PHE A 282 8.53 -21.13 11.21
CA PHE A 282 8.55 -22.33 10.39
C PHE A 282 7.34 -23.20 10.70
N PHE A 283 6.55 -23.52 9.68
CA PHE A 283 5.60 -24.62 9.73
C PHE A 283 6.32 -25.89 9.33
N ASN A 284 6.64 -26.73 10.30
CA ASN A 284 7.16 -28.07 10.03
C ASN A 284 6.30 -29.10 10.76
N ASN A 285 5.74 -30.05 10.00
CA ASN A 285 4.96 -31.18 10.52
C ASN A 285 3.77 -30.84 11.44
N GLY A 286 3.08 -29.72 11.21
CA GLY A 286 1.86 -29.36 11.93
C GLY A 286 2.07 -28.75 13.33
N GLU A 287 3.31 -28.49 13.74
CA GLU A 287 3.60 -27.75 14.97
C GLU A 287 4.01 -26.31 14.65
N PHE A 288 3.35 -25.35 15.31
CA PHE A 288 3.79 -23.96 15.35
C PHE A 288 4.97 -23.86 16.32
N LYS A 289 6.15 -23.48 15.82
CA LYS A 289 7.29 -23.09 16.67
C LYS A 289 7.44 -21.58 16.64
N PHE A 290 7.44 -20.97 17.81
CA PHE A 290 7.70 -19.55 18.00
C PHE A 290 9.13 -19.40 18.53
N TYR A 291 9.98 -18.70 17.80
CA TYR A 291 11.25 -18.23 18.35
C TYR A 291 11.05 -16.80 18.84
N PHE A 292 10.94 -16.65 20.15
CA PHE A 292 11.03 -15.35 20.80
C PHE A 292 12.48 -15.16 21.23
N PRO A 293 13.19 -14.12 20.74
CA PRO A 293 14.42 -13.70 21.38
C PRO A 293 14.03 -13.19 22.78
N ASN A 294 14.45 -13.91 23.81
CA ASN A 294 14.27 -13.45 25.18
C ASN A 294 15.30 -12.34 25.41
N ASN A 295 14.84 -11.11 25.65
CA ASN A 295 15.70 -9.96 25.97
C ASN A 295 16.37 -10.03 27.36
N GLU A 296 16.24 -11.14 28.07
CA GLU A 296 16.89 -11.35 29.35
C GLU A 296 17.40 -12.79 29.37
N GLY A 297 18.69 -12.96 29.68
CA GLY A 297 19.49 -14.17 29.49
C GLY A 297 19.08 -15.43 30.25
N GLU A 298 17.79 -15.66 30.49
CA GLU A 298 17.27 -16.96 30.87
C GLU A 298 16.92 -17.76 29.62
N LYS A 299 17.78 -18.76 29.38
CA LYS A 299 17.57 -19.89 28.48
C LYS A 299 16.28 -20.61 28.89
N ALA A 300 15.14 -20.12 28.41
CA ALA A 300 13.91 -20.89 28.40
C ALA A 300 14.09 -21.97 27.33
N ASP A 301 14.41 -23.16 27.83
CA ASP A 301 14.63 -24.42 27.14
C ASP A 301 13.34 -24.92 26.44
N VAL A 302 12.83 -24.16 25.48
CA VAL A 302 11.65 -24.54 24.69
C VAL A 302 12.15 -25.16 23.39
N LEU A 303 12.46 -26.45 23.57
CA LEU A 303 12.50 -27.50 22.57
C LEU A 303 13.68 -27.44 21.61
N ARG A 304 14.80 -27.96 22.13
CA ARG A 304 15.77 -28.74 21.35
C ARG A 304 16.23 -27.94 20.14
N ARG A 305 17.25 -27.10 20.34
CA ARG A 305 18.32 -26.99 19.34
C ARG A 305 18.48 -28.41 18.81
N LEU A 306 17.97 -28.65 17.60
CA LEU A 306 18.46 -29.73 16.77
C LEU A 306 19.97 -29.55 16.85
N GLU A 307 20.69 -30.64 17.06
CA GLU A 307 22.16 -30.70 17.06
C GLU A 307 22.66 -30.27 15.66
N LEU A 308 22.41 -29.01 15.30
CA LEU A 308 23.18 -28.24 14.35
C LEU A 308 24.45 -27.92 15.14
N ASP A 309 25.57 -28.41 14.62
CA ASP A 309 26.87 -28.18 15.21
C ASP A 309 27.03 -26.67 15.45
N GLU A 310 27.53 -26.28 16.63
CA GLU A 310 27.71 -24.87 17.00
C GLU A 310 28.63 -24.11 16.00
N GLU A 311 29.38 -24.85 15.17
CA GLU A 311 30.14 -24.31 14.03
C GLU A 311 29.26 -23.76 12.90
N ASP A 312 28.11 -24.38 12.56
CA ASP A 312 27.26 -23.91 11.45
C ASP A 312 26.49 -22.62 11.80
N VAL A 313 26.21 -22.39 13.08
CA VAL A 313 25.49 -21.19 13.55
C VAL A 313 26.43 -19.98 13.65
N ALA A 314 27.71 -20.21 13.97
CA ALA A 314 28.71 -19.14 14.07
C ALA A 314 29.09 -18.56 12.70
N ASP A 315 29.06 -19.37 11.63
CA ASP A 315 29.35 -18.91 10.26
C ASP A 315 28.16 -18.17 9.62
N GLU A 316 26.91 -18.43 10.04
CA GLU A 316 25.73 -17.66 9.60
C GLU A 316 25.58 -16.30 10.33
N GLU A 317 26.06 -16.17 11.57
CA GLU A 317 25.97 -14.92 12.37
C GLU A 317 26.95 -13.82 11.92
N ALA A 318 27.97 -14.14 11.10
CA ALA A 318 28.96 -13.17 10.64
C ALA A 318 28.68 -12.59 9.23
N GLN A 319 27.53 -12.90 8.61
CA GLN A 319 27.15 -12.24 7.36
C GLN A 319 26.88 -10.76 7.65
N GLU A 320 27.64 -9.88 6.99
CA GLU A 320 27.49 -8.43 7.08
C GLU A 320 26.05 -8.05 6.76
N GLU A 321 25.47 -7.14 7.55
CA GLU A 321 24.14 -6.62 7.25
C GLU A 321 24.13 -6.03 5.84
N PRO A 322 23.09 -6.30 5.05
CA PRO A 322 23.09 -5.86 3.67
C PRO A 322 23.03 -4.34 3.57
N ASP A 323 23.92 -3.79 2.75
CA ASP A 323 23.99 -2.36 2.49
C ASP A 323 22.69 -1.90 1.80
N PHE A 324 21.93 -1.05 2.51
CA PHE A 324 20.67 -0.53 2.01
C PHE A 324 20.86 0.49 0.88
N GLU A 325 21.96 1.25 0.90
CA GLU A 325 22.27 2.22 -0.15
C GLU A 325 22.58 1.50 -1.46
N GLU A 326 23.43 0.46 -1.41
CA GLU A 326 23.75 -0.39 -2.56
C GLU A 326 22.49 -1.03 -3.15
N PHE A 327 21.65 -1.65 -2.29
CA PHE A 327 20.36 -2.20 -2.73
C PHE A 327 19.48 -1.16 -3.43
N LEU A 328 19.43 0.06 -2.89
CA LEU A 328 18.57 1.11 -3.43
C LEU A 328 19.11 1.65 -4.77
N GLU A 329 20.43 1.74 -4.94
CA GLU A 329 21.06 2.08 -6.21
C GLU A 329 20.75 1.04 -7.29
N ASP A 330 20.92 -0.24 -6.97
CA ASP A 330 20.56 -1.35 -7.86
C ASP A 330 19.06 -1.35 -8.19
N PHE A 331 18.20 -1.05 -7.20
CA PHE A 331 16.77 -0.96 -7.44
C PHE A 331 16.42 0.18 -8.38
N LYS A 332 17.04 1.36 -8.24
CA LYS A 332 16.85 2.50 -9.14
C LYS A 332 17.32 2.18 -10.56
N ALA A 333 18.46 1.52 -10.71
CA ALA A 333 18.94 1.07 -12.01
C ALA A 333 17.92 0.12 -12.68
N ASN A 334 17.44 -0.87 -11.93
CA ASN A 334 16.41 -1.80 -12.40
C ASN A 334 15.09 -1.11 -12.76
N VAL A 335 14.69 -0.05 -12.03
CA VAL A 335 13.52 0.79 -12.38
C VAL A 335 13.71 1.46 -13.74
N VAL A 336 14.88 2.03 -14.01
CA VAL A 336 15.15 2.68 -15.30
C VAL A 336 15.23 1.64 -16.42
N GLU A 337 16.04 0.59 -16.25
CA GLU A 337 16.27 -0.42 -17.27
C GLU A 337 14.99 -1.18 -17.62
N TYR A 338 14.34 -1.81 -16.65
CA TYR A 338 13.14 -2.60 -16.89
C TYR A 338 11.91 -1.73 -17.09
N GLY A 339 11.78 -0.62 -16.38
CA GLY A 339 10.67 0.32 -16.56
C GLY A 339 10.61 0.89 -17.97
N SER A 340 11.77 1.12 -18.61
CA SER A 340 11.84 1.60 -20.00
C SER A 340 11.23 0.65 -21.04
N THR A 341 10.98 -0.61 -20.67
CA THR A 341 10.33 -1.58 -21.55
C THR A 341 8.82 -1.33 -21.70
N VAL A 342 8.20 -0.60 -20.77
CA VAL A 342 6.78 -0.25 -20.79
C VAL A 342 6.55 0.87 -21.81
N ARG A 343 5.67 0.63 -22.79
CA ARG A 343 5.43 1.58 -23.90
C ARG A 343 4.04 2.19 -23.90
N LYS A 344 3.09 1.55 -23.21
CA LYS A 344 1.67 1.93 -23.22
C LYS A 344 1.31 3.06 -22.26
N LEU A 345 2.26 3.59 -21.51
CA LEU A 345 2.04 4.79 -20.71
C LEU A 345 2.10 6.04 -21.59
N ASN A 346 1.22 6.99 -21.30
CA ASN A 346 1.33 8.32 -21.86
C ASN A 346 2.56 9.03 -21.29
N GLY A 347 3.14 10.00 -22.02
CA GLY A 347 4.40 10.64 -21.62
C GLY A 347 4.40 11.32 -20.24
N ASP A 348 3.22 11.74 -19.78
CA ASP A 348 3.00 12.38 -18.47
C ASP A 348 2.64 11.38 -17.36
N GLU A 349 2.36 10.13 -17.70
CA GLU A 349 2.11 9.07 -16.71
C GLU A 349 3.43 8.58 -16.10
N VAL A 350 3.33 7.97 -14.92
CA VAL A 350 4.49 7.54 -14.13
C VAL A 350 4.43 6.05 -13.78
N LEU A 351 5.61 5.45 -13.63
CA LEU A 351 5.78 4.20 -12.87
C LEU A 351 6.19 4.58 -11.45
N SER A 352 5.37 4.23 -10.47
CA SER A 352 5.63 4.45 -9.05
C SER A 352 5.87 3.12 -8.36
N PHE A 353 7.01 2.97 -7.68
CA PHE A 353 7.38 1.80 -6.92
C PHE A 353 7.38 2.14 -5.44
N GLU A 354 6.49 1.51 -4.67
CA GLU A 354 6.33 1.66 -3.23
C GLU A 354 6.95 0.45 -2.55
N LEU A 355 8.14 0.62 -2.01
CA LEU A 355 8.90 -0.40 -1.29
C LEU A 355 8.60 -0.24 0.19
N SER A 356 8.32 -1.35 0.87
CA SER A 356 8.09 -1.36 2.31
C SER A 356 8.99 -2.40 2.97
N PHE A 357 9.60 -2.00 4.08
CA PHE A 357 10.58 -2.79 4.82
C PHE A 357 10.03 -3.08 6.22
N PRO A 358 10.47 -4.18 6.86
CA PRO A 358 10.19 -4.42 8.26
C PRO A 358 10.83 -3.31 9.10
N SER A 359 10.08 -2.82 10.09
CA SER A 359 10.61 -1.95 11.14
C SER A 359 11.78 -2.67 11.81
N CYS A 360 12.90 -1.99 11.95
CA CYS A 360 14.07 -2.48 12.65
C CYS A 360 14.48 -1.44 13.68
N ASP A 361 14.32 -1.79 14.96
CA ASP A 361 14.57 -0.88 16.08
C ASP A 361 16.05 -0.50 16.20
N ASP A 362 16.95 -1.34 15.65
CA ASP A 362 18.41 -1.15 15.69
C ASP A 362 19.01 -0.68 14.35
N CYS A 363 18.18 -0.46 13.31
CA CYS A 363 18.62 -0.03 11.99
C CYS A 363 18.29 1.46 11.79
N ASP A 364 19.04 2.35 12.46
CA ASP A 364 18.78 3.80 12.43
C ASP A 364 18.71 4.40 11.02
N ASP A 365 19.39 3.78 10.04
CA ASP A 365 19.50 4.32 8.68
C ASP A 365 18.47 3.76 7.68
N ARG A 366 17.63 2.78 8.08
CA ARG A 366 16.69 2.14 7.15
C ARG A 366 15.26 2.69 7.28
N PRO A 367 14.71 3.33 6.24
CA PRO A 367 13.34 3.83 6.24
C PRO A 367 12.31 2.68 6.23
N GLU A 368 11.16 2.88 6.87
CA GLU A 368 10.02 1.96 6.78
C GLU A 368 9.56 1.78 5.33
N GLN A 369 9.57 2.87 4.55
CA GLN A 369 9.09 2.87 3.17
C GLN A 369 9.94 3.78 2.29
N VAL A 370 10.11 3.33 1.04
CA VAL A 370 10.72 4.13 -0.03
C VAL A 370 9.78 4.16 -1.21
N LYS A 371 9.52 5.35 -1.74
CA LYS A 371 8.76 5.54 -2.97
C LYS A 371 9.67 6.12 -4.06
N ILE A 372 9.75 5.40 -5.17
CA ILE A 372 10.52 5.78 -6.36
C ILE A 372 9.55 6.00 -7.51
N THR A 373 9.63 7.15 -8.16
CA THR A 373 8.75 7.50 -9.27
C THR A 373 9.55 7.87 -10.51
N ALA A 374 9.22 7.22 -11.63
CA ALA A 374 9.82 7.44 -12.94
C ALA A 374 8.75 7.93 -13.93
N LYS A 375 8.94 9.13 -14.51
CA LYS A 375 8.06 9.63 -15.58
C LYS A 375 8.29 8.83 -16.86
N GLN A 376 7.22 8.53 -17.59
CA GLN A 376 7.33 7.80 -18.85
C GLN A 376 8.23 8.52 -19.87
N SER A 377 8.14 9.85 -19.93
CA SER A 377 9.02 10.67 -20.77
C SER A 377 10.51 10.54 -20.43
N LEU A 378 10.87 10.37 -19.16
CA LEU A 378 12.24 10.08 -18.73
C LEU A 378 12.70 8.71 -19.26
N LEU A 379 11.88 7.69 -19.03
CA LEU A 379 12.15 6.31 -19.46
C LEU A 379 12.27 6.20 -20.99
N GLU A 380 11.48 6.97 -21.73
CA GLU A 380 11.56 7.04 -23.18
C GLU A 380 12.86 7.71 -23.67
N ARG A 381 13.31 8.79 -23.02
CA ARG A 381 14.61 9.41 -23.34
C ARG A 381 15.77 8.44 -23.11
N TYR A 382 15.77 7.71 -21.99
CA TYR A 382 16.77 6.69 -21.72
C TYR A 382 16.76 5.60 -22.79
N ARG A 383 15.59 5.00 -23.07
CA ARG A 383 15.42 3.95 -24.07
C ARG A 383 15.92 4.34 -25.47
N THR A 384 15.75 5.61 -25.84
CA THR A 384 16.18 6.14 -27.15
C THR A 384 17.65 6.55 -27.20
N GLY A 385 18.39 6.36 -26.09
CA GLY A 385 19.79 6.75 -25.97
C GLY A 385 20.01 8.27 -25.85
N GLY A 386 18.96 9.01 -25.50
CA GLY A 386 19.03 10.47 -25.32
C GLY A 386 19.68 10.90 -24.00
N ILE A 387 19.77 9.98 -23.03
CA ILE A 387 20.45 10.11 -21.74
C ILE A 387 21.05 8.75 -21.37
N ASP A 388 22.08 8.73 -20.52
CA ASP A 388 22.63 7.51 -19.95
C ASP A 388 21.90 7.07 -18.66
N LEU A 389 22.32 5.93 -18.10
CA LEU A 389 21.69 5.32 -16.92
C LEU A 389 21.85 6.20 -15.68
N ASP A 390 23.04 6.74 -15.45
CA ASP A 390 23.35 7.57 -14.27
C ASP A 390 22.55 8.87 -14.31
N GLU A 391 22.45 9.52 -15.47
CA GLU A 391 21.62 10.71 -15.68
C GLU A 391 20.13 10.39 -15.46
N ALA A 392 19.67 9.22 -15.90
CA ALA A 392 18.28 8.79 -15.71
C ALA A 392 17.97 8.50 -14.24
N ILE A 393 18.85 7.80 -13.52
CA ILE A 393 18.72 7.53 -12.08
C ILE A 393 18.66 8.84 -11.30
N GLY A 394 19.51 9.82 -11.64
CA GLY A 394 19.53 11.14 -11.00
C GLY A 394 18.25 11.97 -11.20
N GLN A 395 17.42 11.62 -12.19
CA GLN A 395 16.13 12.27 -12.46
C GLN A 395 14.93 11.54 -11.84
N LEU A 396 15.13 10.39 -11.19
CA LEU A 396 14.08 9.71 -10.45
C LEU A 396 13.65 10.55 -9.23
N GLN A 397 12.34 10.59 -8.97
CA GLN A 397 11.82 11.19 -7.75
C GLN A 397 11.80 10.13 -6.65
N VAL A 398 12.55 10.38 -5.57
CA VAL A 398 12.66 9.46 -4.43
C VAL A 398 12.14 10.17 -3.19
N SER A 399 11.28 9.48 -2.45
CA SER A 399 10.80 9.94 -1.14
C SER A 399 10.89 8.81 -0.13
N TYR A 400 11.25 9.20 1.09
CA TYR A 400 11.47 8.30 2.21
C TYR A 400 10.42 8.55 3.27
N ARG A 401 10.06 7.47 3.97
CA ARG A 401 9.26 7.55 5.17
C ARG A 401 9.96 6.80 6.29
N GLU A 402 10.32 7.57 7.31
CA GLU A 402 10.83 7.11 8.60
C GLU A 402 9.74 6.43 9.43
#